data_AF-A0A1B1A4B9-F1
#
_entry.id   AF-A0A1B1A4B9-F1
#
_cell.length_a   1.000
_cell.length_b   1.000
_cell.length_c   1.000
_cell.angle_alpha   90.00
_cell.angle_beta   90.00
_cell.angle_gamma   90.00
#
_symmetry.space_group_name_H-M   'P 1'
#
loop_
_entity.id
_entity.type
_entity.pdbx_description
1 polymer ?
#
loop_
_entity_poly.entity_id
_entity_poly.type
_entity_poly.pdbx_seq_one_letter_code
_entity_poly.pdbx_strand_id
1 'polypeptide(L)' 'MIKFFKNFRNDESGAVTVDWVVLTAAVAVLGTLVYSQISGSIENATTATGTFLTDNGSTSY' A
#
# COMPACT_ATOMS: atom_id res chain seq x y z
N MET A 1 28.88 -5.85 -13.92
CA MET A 1 27.66 -6.08 -13.12
C MET A 1 27.23 -7.55 -13.04
N ILE A 2 27.30 -8.33 -14.13
CA ILE A 2 26.88 -9.75 -14.13
C ILE A 2 27.54 -10.61 -13.03
N LYS A 3 28.79 -10.30 -12.63
CA LYS A 3 29.54 -11.04 -11.60
C LYS A 3 28.99 -10.83 -10.17
N PHE A 4 28.41 -9.66 -9.88
CA PHE A 4 27.87 -9.34 -8.56
C PHE A 4 26.60 -10.15 -8.27
N PHE A 5 25.67 -10.20 -9.23
CA PHE A 5 24.46 -11.04 -9.15
C PHE A 5 24.76 -12.55 -9.07
N LYS A 6 25.86 -13.00 -9.67
CA LYS A 6 26.27 -14.42 -9.68
C LYS A 6 26.86 -14.86 -8.33
N ASN A 7 27.63 -14.00 -7.67
CA ASN A 7 28.13 -14.25 -6.31
C ASN A 7 27.02 -14.13 -5.27
N PHE A 8 26.13 -13.14 -5.40
CA PHE A 8 25.02 -12.91 -4.47
C PHE A 8 24.05 -14.09 -4.38
N ARG A 9 23.86 -14.82 -5.49
CA ARG A 9 23.01 -16.02 -5.54
C ARG A 9 23.71 -17.29 -5.06
N ASN A 10 25.02 -17.27 -4.87
CA ASN A 10 25.85 -18.39 -4.39
C ASN A 10 26.27 -18.24 -2.92
N ASP A 11 26.01 -17.10 -2.28
CA ASP A 11 26.28 -16.89 -0.85
C ASP A 11 25.09 -17.39 -0.01
N GLU A 12 25.24 -18.58 0.57
CA GLU A 12 24.23 -19.24 1.40
C GLU A 12 23.95 -18.48 2.71
N SER A 13 24.94 -17.73 3.24
CA SER A 13 24.73 -16.76 4.33
C SER A 13 24.08 -15.44 3.87
N GLY A 14 24.20 -15.11 2.58
CA GLY A 14 23.56 -13.94 1.97
C GLY A 14 22.07 -14.18 1.70
N ALA A 15 21.68 -15.39 1.32
CA ALA A 15 20.30 -15.73 0.96
C ALA A 15 19.26 -15.37 2.03
N VAL A 16 19.54 -15.63 3.31
CA VAL A 16 18.64 -15.29 4.44
C VAL A 16 18.59 -13.79 4.72
N THR A 17 19.68 -13.07 4.48
CA THR A 17 19.74 -11.60 4.67
C THR A 17 19.16 -10.82 3.48
N VAL A 18 18.95 -11.48 2.35
CA VAL A 18 18.40 -10.89 1.14
C VAL A 18 16.90 -11.18 1.03
N ASP A 19 16.45 -12.35 1.48
CA ASP A 19 15.04 -12.73 1.45
C ASP A 19 14.19 -11.79 2.31
N TRP A 20 14.63 -11.42 3.52
CA TRP A 20 13.84 -10.50 4.36
C TRP A 20 13.69 -9.10 3.74
N VAL A 21 14.68 -8.62 2.99
CA VAL A 21 14.61 -7.34 2.27
C VAL A 21 13.70 -7.46 1.05
N VAL A 22 13.81 -8.55 0.30
CA VAL A 22 12.99 -8.77 -0.91
C VAL A 22 11.51 -8.94 -0.53
N LEU A 23 11.22 -9.68 0.54
CA LEU A 23 9.86 -9.86 1.04
C LEU A 23 9.26 -8.54 1.56
N THR A 24 10.02 -7.75 2.31
CA THR A 24 9.55 -6.45 2.80
C THR A 24 9.37 -5.43 1.66
N ALA A 25 10.26 -5.42 0.67
CA ALA A 25 10.11 -4.60 -0.53
C ALA A 25 8.85 -5.00 -1.33
N ALA A 26 8.58 -6.30 -1.47
CA ALA A 26 7.35 -6.78 -2.11
C ALA A 26 6.10 -6.32 -1.35
N VAL A 27 6.08 -6.43 -0.02
CA VAL A 27 4.97 -5.96 0.83
C VAL A 27 4.79 -4.45 0.74
N ALA A 28 5.88 -3.68 0.72
CA ALA A 28 5.82 -2.22 0.58
C ALA A 28 5.18 -1.79 -0.75
N VAL A 29 5.53 -2.46 -1.86
CA VAL A 29 4.92 -2.22 -3.18
C VAL A 29 3.43 -2.60 -3.18
N LEU A 30 3.06 -3.70 -2.54
CA LEU A 30 1.64 -4.05 -2.40
C LEU A 30 0.87 -3.02 -1.56
N GLY A 31 1.50 -2.48 -0.50
CA GLY A 31 0.92 -1.43 0.34
C GLY A 31 0.63 -0.13 -0.42
N THR A 32 1.53 0.29 -1.32
CA THR A 32 1.31 1.50 -2.12
C THR A 32 0.15 1.34 -3.11
N LEU A 33 -0.03 0.15 -3.69
CA LEU A 33 -1.16 -0.15 -4.57
C LEU A 33 -2.51 -0.11 -3.83
N VAL A 34 -2.54 -0.63 -2.61
CA VAL A 34 -3.75 -0.64 -1.78
C VAL A 34 -4.11 0.76 -1.28
N TYR A 35 -3.12 1.60 -0.95
CA TYR A 35 -3.34 2.97 -0.46
C TYR A 35 -4.18 3.82 -1.43
N SER A 36 -3.92 3.72 -2.74
CA SER A 36 -4.69 4.45 -3.75
C SER A 36 -6.17 4.04 -3.79
N GLN A 37 -6.50 2.79 -3.47
CA GLN A 37 -7.88 2.32 -3.46
C GLN A 37 -8.61 2.76 -2.19
N ILE A 38 -7.91 2.73 -1.05
CA ILE A 38 -8.48 3.12 0.25
C ILE A 38 -8.78 4.62 0.30
N SER A 39 -7.85 5.46 -0.16
CA SER A 39 -8.02 6.92 -0.13
C SER A 39 -9.28 7.37 -0.88
N GLY A 40 -9.48 6.92 -2.12
CA GLY A 40 -10.69 7.24 -2.88
C GLY A 40 -11.97 6.66 -2.26
N SER A 41 -11.89 5.47 -1.66
CA SER A 41 -13.04 4.86 -0.96
C SER A 41 -13.46 5.67 0.27
N ILE A 42 -12.49 6.15 1.04
CA ILE A 42 -12.73 7.00 2.22
C ILE A 42 -13.29 8.36 1.81
N GLU A 43 -12.72 9.01 0.79
CA GLU A 43 -13.19 10.31 0.31
C GLU A 43 -14.66 10.25 -0.16
N ASN A 44 -15.01 9.18 -0.89
CA ASN A 44 -16.40 8.93 -1.29
C ASN A 44 -17.32 8.74 -0.08
N ALA A 45 -16.91 7.93 0.90
CA ALA A 45 -17.70 7.69 2.12
C ALA A 45 -17.87 8.98 2.94
N THR A 46 -16.83 9.80 3.08
CA THR A 46 -16.89 11.09 3.76
C THR A 46 -17.81 12.07 3.02
N THR A 47 -17.70 12.15 1.70
CA THR A 47 -18.57 13.00 0.87
C THR A 47 -20.03 12.58 0.97
N ALA A 48 -20.32 11.29 0.89
CA ALA A 48 -21.67 10.75 1.04
C ALA A 48 -22.25 11.07 2.42
N THR A 49 -21.44 10.92 3.47
CA THR A 49 -21.84 11.28 4.85
C THR A 49 -22.12 12.77 4.99
N GLY A 50 -21.24 13.64 4.45
CA GLY A 50 -21.43 15.09 4.49
C GLY A 50 -22.68 15.54 3.72
N THR A 51 -22.95 14.90 2.58
CA THR A 51 -24.17 15.12 1.79
C THR A 51 -25.40 14.73 2.61
N PHE A 52 -25.40 13.52 3.19
CA PHE A 52 -26.51 13.06 4.04
C PHE A 52 -26.79 14.02 5.20
N LEU A 53 -25.75 14.50 5.89
CA LEU A 53 -25.92 15.45 7.00
C LEU A 53 -26.44 16.81 6.53
N THR A 54 -25.99 17.28 5.36
CA THR A 54 -26.47 18.53 4.76
C THR A 54 -27.93 18.41 4.36
N ASP A 55 -28.31 17.32 3.69
CA ASP A 55 -29.68 17.09 3.24
C ASP A 55 -30.62 16.99 4.44
N ASN A 56 -30.31 16.14 5.42
CA ASN A 56 -31.19 15.95 6.59
C ASN A 56 -31.18 17.15 7.55
N GLY A 57 -30.05 17.86 7.66
CA GLY A 57 -29.96 19.10 8.44
C GLY A 57 -30.70 20.26 7.79
N SER A 58 -30.75 20.31 6.45
CA SER A 58 -31.44 21.36 5.69
C SER A 58 -32.94 21.12 5.59
N THR A 59 -33.40 19.86 5.65
CA THR A 59 -34.84 19.52 5.67
C THR A 59 -35.48 19.59 7.06
N SER A 60 -34.71 19.92 8.10
CA SER A 60 -35.19 19.98 9.49
C SER A 60 -35.74 21.36 9.91
N TYR A 61 -35.89 22.30 8.97
CA TYR A 61 -36.64 23.56 9.15
C TYR A 61 -37.63 23.78 8.00
#